data_AF-A0A3D5Q2R0-F1
#
_entry.id   AF-A0A3D5Q2R0-F1
#
_cell.length_a   1.000
_cell.length_b   1.000
_cell.length_c   1.000
_cell.angle_alpha   90.00
_cell.angle_beta   90.00
_cell.angle_gamma   90.00
#
_symmetry.space_group_name_H-M   'P 1'
#
loop_
_entity.id
_entity.type
_entity.pdbx_description
1 polymer ?
#
loop_
_entity_poly.entity_id
_entity_poly.type
_entity_poly.pdbx_seq_one_letter_code
_entity_poly.pdbx_strand_id
1 'polypeptide(L)' 'MSFLSELADREQVFTFLTPTDSPVDVRHGPILYLEDVNVSFDGFKAINNLNLTIDDGELRCIIGP' A
#
# COMPACT_ATOMS: atom_id res chain seq x y z
N MET A 1 -19.68 -17.14 23.18
CA MET A 1 -19.18 -15.79 23.50
C MET A 1 -20.26 -14.79 23.11
N SER A 2 -20.55 -13.82 23.98
CA SER A 2 -21.81 -13.07 24.01
C SER A 2 -21.97 -12.10 22.82
N PHE A 3 -23.03 -12.27 22.03
CA PHE A 3 -23.39 -11.36 20.94
C PHE A 3 -23.61 -9.91 21.40
N LEU A 4 -23.91 -9.69 22.69
CA LEU A 4 -24.10 -8.37 23.27
C LEU A 4 -22.78 -7.63 23.55
N SER A 5 -21.66 -8.34 23.73
CA SER A 5 -20.35 -7.69 23.93
C SER A 5 -19.75 -7.18 22.62
N GLU A 6 -19.99 -7.88 21.49
CA GLU A 6 -19.54 -7.42 20.16
C GLU A 6 -20.22 -6.12 19.73
N LEU A 7 -21.49 -5.91 20.10
CA LEU A 7 -22.23 -4.66 19.81
C LEU A 7 -21.78 -3.47 20.67
N ALA A 8 -21.09 -3.72 21.78
CA ALA A 8 -20.66 -2.70 22.73
C ALA A 8 -19.16 -2.33 22.56
N ASP A 9 -18.43 -3.03 21.71
CA ASP A 9 -17.03 -2.74 21.42
C ASP A 9 -16.94 -1.51 20.52
N ARG A 10 -16.51 -0.38 21.11
CA ARG A 10 -16.37 0.89 20.40
C ARG A 10 -15.09 0.97 19.59
N GLU A 11 -14.18 0.02 19.76
CA GLU A 11 -12.88 0.01 19.07
C GLU A 11 -12.93 -0.74 17.73
N GLN A 12 -14.00 -1.50 17.44
CA GLN A 12 -14.17 -2.24 16.19
C GLN A 12 -15.49 -1.92 15.49
N VAL A 13 -15.48 -2.01 14.16
CA VAL A 13 -16.70 -1.91 13.34
C VAL A 13 -17.42 -3.26 13.30
N PHE A 14 -18.75 -3.25 13.08
CA PHE A 14 -19.52 -4.49 12.96
C PHE A 14 -18.91 -5.41 11.89
N THR A 15 -18.80 -6.70 12.18
CA THR A 15 -18.14 -7.72 11.33
C THR A 15 -18.63 -7.73 9.88
N PHE A 16 -19.88 -7.34 9.62
CA PHE A 16 -20.43 -7.26 8.26
C PHE A 16 -19.96 -6.02 7.48
N LEU A 17 -19.56 -4.95 8.19
CA LEU A 17 -18.96 -3.74 7.62
C LEU A 17 -17.44 -3.83 7.50
N THR A 18 -16.83 -4.88 8.05
CA THR A 18 -15.40 -5.15 7.87
C THR A 18 -15.15 -5.42 6.39
N PRO A 19 -14.34 -4.60 5.70
CA PRO A 19 -13.92 -4.91 4.35
C PRO A 19 -13.33 -6.31 4.33
N THR A 20 -13.73 -7.15 3.38
CA THR A 20 -13.07 -8.45 3.21
C THR A 20 -11.61 -8.16 2.89
N ASP A 21 -10.72 -8.52 3.81
CA ASP A 21 -9.28 -8.51 3.53
C ASP A 21 -9.06 -9.39 2.31
N SER A 22 -8.77 -8.75 1.17
CA SER A 22 -8.20 -9.44 0.02
C SER A 22 -6.70 -9.37 0.25
N PRO A 23 -6.07 -10.39 0.85
CA PRO A 23 -4.63 -10.37 1.05
C PRO A 23 -3.94 -10.19 -0.29
N VAL A 24 -3.06 -9.19 -0.37
CA VAL A 24 -2.20 -8.98 -1.54
C VAL A 24 -1.28 -10.20 -1.67
N ASP A 25 -1.23 -10.81 -2.86
CA ASP A 25 -0.38 -11.99 -3.10
C ASP A 25 1.07 -11.58 -3.34
N VAL A 26 1.88 -11.66 -2.29
CA VAL A 26 3.30 -11.26 -2.28
C VAL A 26 4.27 -12.37 -2.68
N ARG A 27 3.80 -13.54 -3.12
CA ARG A 27 4.67 -14.70 -3.44
C ARG A 27 5.45 -14.54 -4.75
N HIS A 28 5.15 -13.52 -5.53
CA HIS A 28 5.63 -13.35 -6.91
C HIS A 28 6.86 -12.45 -7.03
N GLY A 29 7.51 -12.09 -5.92
CA GLY A 29 8.68 -11.22 -5.90
C GLY A 29 8.32 -9.81 -5.42
N PRO A 30 8.92 -8.75 -5.99
CA PRO A 30 8.76 -7.39 -5.48
C PRO A 30 7.29 -6.96 -5.47
N ILE A 31 6.89 -6.25 -4.41
CA ILE A 31 5.53 -5.71 -4.29
C ILE A 31 5.35 -4.42 -5.11
N LEU A 32 6.46 -3.73 -5.39
CA LEU A 32 6.50 -2.59 -6.31
C LEU A 32 7.69 -2.74 -7.26
N TYR A 33 7.40 -2.67 -8.56
CA TYR A 33 8.40 -2.64 -9.61
C TYR A 33 8.13 -1.47 -10.54
N LEU A 34 9.11 -0.58 -10.66
CA LEU A 34 9.12 0.57 -11.55
C LEU A 34 10.34 0.46 -12.45
N GLU A 35 10.12 0.56 -13.75
CA GLU A 35 11.17 0.55 -14.77
C GLU A 35 10.91 1.71 -15.74
N ASP A 36 11.98 2.47 -16.04
CA ASP A 36 11.98 3.59 -16.98
C ASP A 36 10.82 4.59 -16.81
N VAL A 37 10.40 4.81 -15.56
CA VAL A 37 9.28 5.71 -15.27
C VAL A 37 9.70 7.16 -15.50
N ASN A 38 8.91 7.86 -16.31
CA ASN A 38 9.09 9.27 -16.64
C ASN A 38 7.82 10.04 -16.24
N VAL A 39 7.98 11.16 -15.54
CA VAL A 39 6.87 12.05 -15.18
C VAL A 39 7.22 13.45 -15.67
N SER A 40 6.31 14.05 -16.43
CA SER A 40 6.45 15.44 -16.91
C SER A 40 5.30 16.28 -16.39
N PHE A 41 5.61 17.48 -15.93
CA PHE A 41 4.66 18.46 -15.42
C PHE A 41 5.13 19.86 -15.78
N ASP A 42 4.20 20.69 -16.27
CA ASP A 42 4.45 22.09 -16.65
C ASP A 42 5.62 22.30 -17.64
N GLY A 43 5.80 21.36 -18.58
CA GLY A 43 6.90 21.43 -19.54
C GLY A 43 8.26 20.97 -19.01
N PHE A 44 8.36 20.55 -17.75
CA PHE A 44 9.56 19.99 -17.15
C PHE A 44 9.42 18.49 -16.88
N LYS A 45 10.54 17.75 -16.92
CA LYS A 45 10.59 16.37 -16.44
C LYS A 45 10.76 16.37 -14.92
N ALA A 46 9.69 16.08 -14.19
CA ALA A 46 9.72 15.93 -12.73
C ALA A 46 10.40 14.62 -12.30
N ILE A 47 10.26 13.56 -13.10
CA ILE A 47 10.96 12.28 -12.93
C ILE A 47 11.50 11.85 -14.30
N ASN A 48 12.75 11.40 -14.36
CA ASN A 48 13.39 10.94 -15.58
C ASN A 48 14.02 9.57 -15.36
N ASN A 49 13.55 8.55 -16.06
CA ASN A 49 14.06 7.17 -16.02
C ASN A 49 14.18 6.58 -14.59
N LEU A 50 13.13 6.71 -13.78
CA LEU A 50 13.12 6.13 -12.44
C LEU A 50 12.98 4.61 -12.53
N ASN A 51 13.98 3.92 -11.97
CA ASN A 51 13.99 2.49 -11.75
C ASN A 51 13.98 2.25 -10.23
N LEU A 52 12.96 1.54 -9.74
CA LEU A 52 12.79 1.30 -8.31
C LEU A 52 12.11 -0.06 -8.10
N THR A 53 12.63 -0.82 -7.15
CA THR A 53 12.06 -2.09 -6.73
C THR A 53 11.96 -2.10 -5.22
N ILE A 54 10.81 -2.49 -4.70
CA ILE A 54 10.53 -2.64 -3.26
C ILE A 54 9.99 -4.03 -3.01
N ASP A 55 10.61 -4.75 -2.06
CA ASP A 55 10.21 -6.09 -1.66
C ASP A 55 9.11 -6.09 -0.59
N ASP A 56 8.49 -7.24 -0.36
CA ASP A 56 7.54 -7.41 0.74
C ASP A 56 8.20 -7.15 2.10
N GLY A 57 7.52 -6.35 2.95
CA GLY A 57 8.03 -5.93 4.25
C GLY A 57 9.19 -4.92 4.20
N GLU A 58 9.61 -4.45 3.03
CA GLU A 58 10.70 -3.49 2.90
C GLU A 58 10.25 -2.06 3.27
N LEU A 59 10.97 -1.43 4.20
CA LEU A 59 10.78 -0.01 4.53
C LEU A 59 11.85 0.84 3.86
N ARG A 60 11.44 1.62 2.85
CA ARG A 60 12.33 2.55 2.13
C ARG A 60 11.89 4.00 2.33
N CYS A 61 12.82 4.83 2.79
CA CYS A 61 12.62 6.28 2.87
C CYS A 61 13.13 6.94 1.60
N ILE A 62 12.31 7.77 0.96
CA ILE A 62 12.69 8.58 -0.19
C ILE A 62 12.94 10.00 0.29
N ILE A 63 14.11 10.54 0.01
CA ILE A 63 14.51 11.89 0.37
C ILE A 63 14.88 12.68 -0.88
N GLY A 64 14.61 13.98 -0.87
CA GLY A 64 14.96 14.91 -1.94
C GLY A 64 15.27 16.30 -1.38
N PRO A 65 15.93 17.16 -2.16
CA PRO A 65 15.99 18.60 -1.89
C PRO A 65 14.59 19.24 -1.90
#